data_AF-A0A8H7VJI5-F1
#
_entry.id   AF-A0A8H7VJI5-F1
#
_cell.length_a   1.000
_cell.length_b   1.000
_cell.length_c   1.000
_cell.angle_alpha   90.00
_cell.angle_beta   90.00
_cell.angle_gamma   90.00
#
_symmetry.space_group_name_H-M   'P 1'
#
loop_
_entity.id
_entity.type
_entity.pdbx_description
1 polymer ?
#
loop_
_entity_poly.entity_id
_entity_poly.type
_entity_poly.pdbx_seq_one_letter_code
_entity_poly.pdbx_strand_id
1 'polypeptide(L)'
;MVNNRQVTPNFTRPTVEEVKNNNASRHRYRWSVQEQQDLVYLKENEEWSNEEIAAFFNRSGLAITAKYRSIKANGMTSESSNRGAGRVTESSEDNDNVRMTRSSERRDFERLRKTTQAASSSMNGKEKELEEKEKSLEARERSLEEKEKSSQDTKAMVYRLENRIKEIEKILQEISEKYMI
;
A
#
# COMPACT_ATOMS: atom_id res chain seq x y z
N MET A 1 -13.34 37.15 -17.07
CA MET A 1 -13.59 36.77 -15.66
C MET A 1 -14.27 35.41 -15.63
N VAL A 2 -13.55 34.33 -15.31
CA VAL A 2 -14.01 33.22 -14.44
C VAL A 2 -12.72 32.60 -13.89
N ASN A 3 -12.37 32.91 -12.64
CA ASN A 3 -11.27 32.24 -11.96
C ASN A 3 -11.75 30.84 -11.55
N ASN A 4 -11.38 29.82 -12.33
CA ASN A 4 -11.50 28.42 -11.92
C ASN A 4 -10.48 28.14 -10.80
N ARG A 5 -10.82 28.55 -9.57
CA ARG A 5 -10.17 27.98 -8.38
C ARG A 5 -10.63 26.54 -8.29
N GLN A 6 -9.78 25.60 -8.69
CA GLN A 6 -9.93 24.20 -8.30
C GLN A 6 -9.93 24.16 -6.78
N VAL A 7 -11.10 23.93 -6.20
CA VAL A 7 -11.25 23.64 -4.77
C VAL A 7 -10.65 22.26 -4.59
N THR A 8 -9.41 22.19 -4.12
CA THR A 8 -8.82 20.93 -3.70
C THR A 8 -9.61 20.44 -2.48
N PRO A 9 -10.21 19.24 -2.52
CA PRO A 9 -10.82 18.70 -1.33
C PRO A 9 -9.70 18.42 -0.32
N ASN A 10 -9.86 18.91 0.91
CA ASN A 10 -8.87 18.72 1.96
C ASN A 10 -9.04 17.30 2.54
N PHE A 11 -8.40 16.32 1.92
CA PHE A 11 -8.39 14.95 2.40
C PHE A 11 -7.31 14.78 3.46
N THR A 12 -7.70 14.63 4.73
CA THR A 12 -6.77 14.30 5.80
C THR A 12 -6.44 12.81 5.75
N ARG A 13 -5.15 12.49 5.58
CA ARG A 13 -4.69 11.10 5.55
C ARG A 13 -4.93 10.44 6.92
N PRO A 14 -5.56 9.26 6.96
CA PRO A 14 -5.81 8.57 8.21
C PRO A 14 -4.50 8.19 8.90
N THR A 15 -4.50 8.25 10.23
CA THR A 15 -3.34 7.91 11.05
C THR A 15 -3.10 6.40 11.08
N VAL A 16 -1.87 5.98 11.45
CA VAL A 16 -1.49 4.57 11.52
C VAL A 16 -2.37 3.76 12.49
N GLU A 17 -2.88 4.39 13.54
CA GLU A 17 -3.79 3.76 14.50
C GLU A 17 -5.21 3.58 13.95
N GLU A 18 -5.72 4.54 13.17
CA GLU A 18 -7.03 4.45 12.51
C GLU A 18 -7.05 3.37 11.43
N VAL A 19 -5.94 3.17 10.71
CA VAL A 19 -5.80 2.08 9.74
C VAL A 19 -5.89 0.71 10.41
N LYS A 20 -5.38 0.57 11.64
CA LYS A 20 -5.37 -0.69 12.40
C LYS A 20 -6.73 -1.01 13.06
N ASN A 21 -7.50 0.02 13.43
CA ASN A 21 -8.74 -0.14 14.20
C ASN A 21 -10.02 -0.29 13.36
N ASN A 22 -9.95 -0.11 12.04
CA ASN A 22 -11.13 -0.06 11.14
C ASN A 22 -11.74 -1.42 10.75
N ASN A 23 -11.51 -2.49 11.52
CA ASN A 23 -12.16 -3.78 11.29
C ASN A 23 -13.60 -3.88 11.83
N ALA A 24 -14.15 -2.81 12.38
CA ALA A 24 -15.44 -2.83 13.05
C ALA A 24 -16.32 -1.63 12.67
N SER A 25 -16.99 -1.65 11.52
CA SER A 25 -18.42 -1.29 11.41
C SER A 25 -18.94 -1.10 9.98
N ARG A 26 -20.07 -1.78 9.72
CA ARG A 26 -21.16 -1.42 8.81
C ARG A 26 -20.84 -1.38 7.31
N HIS A 27 -21.13 -2.50 6.64
CA HIS A 27 -21.34 -2.59 5.19
C HIS A 27 -22.35 -1.53 4.70
N ARG A 28 -21.89 -0.37 4.24
CA ARG A 28 -22.69 0.46 3.33
C ARG A 28 -22.72 -0.25 1.97
N TYR A 29 -23.86 -0.87 1.66
CA TYR A 29 -24.01 -1.75 0.50
C TYR A 29 -23.83 -1.03 -0.85
N ARG A 30 -23.94 0.31 -0.88
CA ARG A 30 -23.89 1.10 -2.11
C ARG A 30 -22.81 2.19 -2.03
N TRP A 31 -22.15 2.42 -3.16
CA TRP A 31 -21.21 3.51 -3.38
C TRP A 31 -21.97 4.69 -4.01
N SER A 32 -21.86 5.86 -3.41
CA SER A 32 -22.31 7.12 -4.02
C SER A 32 -21.42 7.51 -5.19
N VAL A 33 -21.87 8.44 -6.02
CA VAL A 33 -21.08 8.97 -7.14
C VAL A 33 -19.86 9.75 -6.62
N GLN A 34 -20.04 10.51 -5.55
CA GLN A 34 -18.95 11.28 -4.92
C GLN A 34 -17.87 10.35 -4.35
N GLU A 35 -18.23 9.31 -3.59
CA GLU A 35 -17.25 8.34 -3.07
C GLU A 35 -16.45 7.65 -4.18
N GLN A 36 -17.05 7.47 -5.36
CA GLN A 36 -16.36 6.88 -6.52
C GLN A 36 -15.36 7.85 -7.14
N GLN A 37 -15.69 9.13 -7.23
CA GLN A 37 -14.78 10.17 -7.70
C GLN A 37 -13.62 10.37 -6.72
N ASP A 38 -13.92 10.44 -5.43
CA ASP A 38 -12.93 10.58 -4.36
C ASP A 38 -11.98 9.37 -4.34
N LEU A 39 -12.51 8.15 -4.50
CA LEU A 39 -11.69 6.93 -4.59
C LEU A 39 -10.73 6.96 -5.79
N VAL A 40 -11.18 7.42 -6.96
CA VAL A 40 -10.30 7.59 -8.13
C VAL A 40 -9.25 8.66 -7.85
N TYR A 41 -9.65 9.79 -7.26
CA TYR A 41 -8.75 10.88 -6.94
C TYR A 41 -7.64 10.46 -5.96
N LEU A 42 -8.01 9.81 -4.86
CA LEU A 42 -7.07 9.33 -3.84
C LEU A 42 -6.11 8.26 -4.40
N LYS A 43 -6.58 7.44 -5.34
CA LYS A 43 -5.77 6.38 -5.94
C LYS A 43 -4.78 6.89 -6.99
N GLU A 44 -5.16 7.90 -7.76
CA GLU A 44 -4.41 8.34 -8.94
C GLU A 44 -3.60 9.63 -8.73
N ASN A 45 -4.03 10.51 -7.82
CA ASN A 45 -3.36 11.80 -7.58
C ASN A 45 -2.56 11.81 -6.29
N GLU A 46 -3.07 11.14 -5.24
CA GLU A 46 -2.44 11.11 -3.91
C GLU A 46 -1.70 9.79 -3.64
N GLU A 47 -1.80 8.81 -4.56
CA GLU A 47 -1.17 7.49 -4.47
C GLU A 47 -1.47 6.72 -3.16
N TRP A 48 -2.64 6.94 -2.56
CA TRP A 48 -3.00 6.25 -1.31
C TRP A 48 -3.09 4.73 -1.51
N SER A 49 -2.62 3.99 -0.50
CA SER A 49 -2.76 2.55 -0.45
C SER A 49 -4.23 2.13 -0.29
N ASN A 50 -4.55 0.88 -0.62
CA ASN A 50 -5.94 0.40 -0.51
C ASN A 50 -6.40 0.39 0.95
N GLU A 51 -5.47 0.19 1.88
CA GLU A 51 -5.64 0.16 3.32
C GLU A 51 -5.95 1.56 3.88
N GLU A 52 -5.29 2.60 3.36
CA GLU A 52 -5.55 3.99 3.74
C GLU A 52 -6.89 4.48 3.20
N ILE A 53 -7.20 4.16 1.95
CA ILE A 53 -8.50 4.47 1.35
C ILE A 53 -9.62 3.69 2.07
N ALA A 54 -9.35 2.45 2.46
CA ALA A 54 -10.25 1.62 3.26
C ALA A 54 -10.55 2.27 4.61
N ALA A 55 -9.53 2.75 5.29
CA ALA A 55 -9.68 3.47 6.55
C ALA A 55 -10.49 4.77 6.37
N PHE A 56 -10.22 5.53 5.31
CA PHE A 56 -10.93 6.78 5.01
C PHE A 56 -12.43 6.58 4.73
N PHE A 57 -12.79 5.57 3.93
CA PHE A 57 -14.19 5.27 3.64
C PHE A 57 -14.88 4.38 4.69
N ASN A 58 -14.16 3.95 5.73
CA ASN A 58 -14.59 2.92 6.68
C ASN A 58 -15.15 1.68 5.96
N ARG A 59 -14.35 1.14 5.03
CA ARG A 59 -14.65 -0.05 4.21
C ARG A 59 -13.47 -1.02 4.27
N SER A 60 -13.69 -2.27 3.84
CA SER A 60 -12.57 -3.21 3.72
C SER A 60 -11.70 -2.90 2.50
N GLY A 61 -10.39 -3.19 2.58
CA GLY A 61 -9.47 -3.05 1.43
C GLY A 61 -9.90 -3.86 0.21
N LEU A 62 -10.58 -5.00 0.43
CA LEU A 62 -11.21 -5.79 -0.64
C LEU A 62 -12.33 -5.01 -1.35
N ALA A 63 -13.16 -4.28 -0.61
CA ALA A 63 -14.22 -3.46 -1.20
C ALA A 63 -13.65 -2.29 -2.02
N ILE A 64 -12.56 -1.67 -1.55
CA ILE A 64 -11.83 -0.64 -2.31
C ILE A 64 -11.31 -1.21 -3.63
N THR A 65 -10.62 -2.35 -3.55
CA THR A 65 -10.03 -3.02 -4.71
C THR A 65 -11.08 -3.41 -5.74
N ALA A 66 -12.17 -4.06 -5.30
CA ALA A 66 -13.26 -4.47 -6.18
C ALA A 66 -13.93 -3.26 -6.83
N LYS A 67 -14.17 -2.18 -6.08
CA LYS A 67 -14.83 -1.00 -6.62
C LYS A 67 -13.97 -0.24 -7.62
N TYR A 68 -12.68 -0.02 -7.31
CA TYR A 68 -11.76 0.66 -8.21
C TYR A 68 -11.65 -0.06 -9.56
N ARG A 69 -11.53 -1.40 -9.54
CA ARG A 69 -11.52 -2.23 -10.76
C ARG A 69 -12.80 -2.08 -11.58
N SER A 70 -13.96 -2.08 -10.91
CA SER A 70 -15.24 -1.88 -11.59
C SER A 70 -15.36 -0.50 -12.25
N ILE A 71 -14.85 0.56 -11.61
CA ILE A 71 -14.84 1.92 -12.20
C ILE A 71 -13.94 1.96 -13.44
N LYS A 72 -12.73 1.39 -13.37
CA LYS A 72 -11.80 1.33 -14.51
C LYS A 72 -12.33 0.50 -15.68
N ALA A 73 -12.98 -0.63 -15.40
CA ALA A 73 -13.61 -1.46 -16.42
C ALA A 73 -14.75 -0.71 -17.14
N ASN A 74 -15.60 0.00 -16.40
CA ASN A 74 -16.72 0.74 -16.97
C ASN A 74 -16.30 2.07 -17.63
N GLY A 75 -15.18 2.66 -17.21
CA GLY A 75 -14.58 3.85 -17.85
C GLY A 75 -13.85 3.54 -19.16
N MET A 76 -13.56 2.26 -19.44
CA MET A 76 -12.98 1.80 -20.72
C MET A 76 -14.05 1.35 -21.74
N THR A 77 -15.32 1.27 -21.36
CA THR A 77 -16.41 0.90 -22.29
C THR A 77 -17.13 2.14 -22.81
N SER A 78 -16.41 2.96 -23.57
CA SER A 78 -17.03 3.95 -24.45
C SER A 78 -16.39 3.88 -25.84
N GLU A 79 -16.43 2.70 -26.46
CA GLU A 79 -16.24 2.58 -27.90
C GLU A 79 -17.09 1.44 -28.49
N SER A 80 -18.11 1.86 -29.24
CA SER A 80 -18.90 1.12 -30.23
C SER A 80 -19.92 0.08 -29.74
N SER A 81 -21.09 0.59 -29.35
CA SER A 81 -22.31 0.09 -29.98
C SER A 81 -22.26 0.43 -31.47
N ASN A 82 -22.29 -0.58 -32.34
CA ASN A 82 -22.76 -0.41 -33.71
C ASN A 82 -23.61 -1.63 -34.08
N ARG A 83 -24.88 -1.60 -33.69
CA ARG A 83 -25.91 -2.48 -34.26
C ARG A 83 -26.29 -1.92 -35.63
N GLY A 84 -25.54 -2.32 -36.65
CA GLY A 84 -25.89 -2.09 -38.05
C GLY A 84 -26.77 -3.22 -38.56
N ALA A 85 -28.02 -2.90 -38.88
CA ALA A 85 -28.90 -3.75 -39.69
C ALA A 85 -28.26 -3.94 -41.07
N GLY A 86 -28.01 -5.19 -41.45
CA GLY A 86 -27.43 -5.57 -42.73
C GLY A 86 -28.04 -6.87 -43.23
N ARG A 87 -28.92 -6.72 -44.22
CA ARG A 87 -29.56 -7.75 -45.05
C ARG A 87 -28.53 -8.79 -45.54
N VAL A 88 -28.74 -10.07 -45.22
CA VAL A 88 -27.92 -11.18 -45.73
C VAL A 88 -28.63 -11.80 -46.92
N THR A 89 -28.00 -11.66 -48.08
CA THR A 89 -28.21 -12.49 -49.27
C THR A 89 -27.55 -13.85 -49.05
N GLU A 90 -28.28 -14.90 -49.41
CA GLU A 90 -27.82 -16.28 -49.47
C GLU A 90 -26.55 -16.39 -50.33
N SER A 91 -25.50 -17.06 -49.83
CA SER A 91 -24.89 -18.26 -50.44
C SER A 91 -23.47 -18.54 -49.91
N SER A 92 -23.25 -19.81 -49.50
CA SER A 92 -21.97 -20.53 -49.49
C SER A 92 -20.90 -20.13 -48.45
N GLU A 93 -21.07 -20.48 -47.17
CA GLU A 93 -20.05 -20.26 -46.11
C GLU A 93 -19.91 -21.42 -45.11
N ASP A 94 -19.50 -22.62 -45.53
CA ASP A 94 -19.27 -23.72 -44.56
C ASP A 94 -17.79 -24.14 -44.40
N ASN A 95 -16.85 -23.65 -45.24
CA ASN A 95 -15.44 -24.06 -45.16
C ASN A 95 -14.45 -22.98 -44.66
N ASP A 96 -14.78 -21.69 -44.72
CA ASP A 96 -13.89 -20.62 -44.24
C ASP A 96 -13.94 -20.42 -42.71
N ASN A 97 -15.01 -20.89 -42.08
CA ASN A 97 -15.25 -20.74 -40.64
C ASN A 97 -14.27 -21.57 -39.79
N VAL A 98 -13.91 -22.78 -40.23
CA VAL A 98 -12.96 -23.68 -39.53
C VAL A 98 -11.51 -23.17 -39.60
N ARG A 99 -11.15 -22.43 -40.66
CA ARG A 99 -9.80 -21.87 -40.83
C ARG A 99 -9.59 -20.61 -39.99
N MET A 100 -10.63 -19.79 -39.84
CA MET A 100 -10.61 -18.60 -38.98
C MET A 100 -10.55 -18.94 -37.49
N THR A 101 -11.27 -19.98 -37.02
CA THR A 101 -11.27 -20.41 -35.62
C THR A 101 -9.91 -20.96 -35.17
N ARG A 102 -9.26 -21.80 -35.98
CA ARG A 102 -7.89 -22.27 -35.68
C ARG A 102 -6.85 -21.15 -35.63
N SER A 103 -7.06 -20.09 -36.41
CA SER A 103 -6.18 -18.91 -36.45
C SER A 103 -6.41 -17.97 -35.26
N SER A 104 -7.64 -17.80 -34.78
CA SER A 104 -7.94 -17.07 -33.55
C SER A 104 -7.46 -17.81 -32.31
N GLU A 105 -7.70 -19.12 -32.22
CA GLU A 105 -7.23 -19.96 -31.10
C GLU A 105 -5.70 -19.88 -30.97
N ARG A 106 -4.96 -19.99 -32.07
CA ARG A 106 -3.50 -19.90 -32.05
C ARG A 106 -2.99 -18.53 -31.59
N ARG A 107 -3.71 -17.45 -31.91
CA ARG A 107 -3.39 -16.09 -31.42
C ARG A 107 -3.70 -15.95 -29.93
N ASP A 108 -4.78 -16.56 -29.45
CA ASP A 108 -5.16 -16.53 -28.03
C ASP A 108 -4.18 -17.34 -27.18
N PHE A 109 -3.74 -18.51 -27.64
CA PHE A 109 -2.68 -19.28 -26.98
C PHE A 109 -1.35 -18.52 -26.91
N GLU A 110 -0.95 -17.83 -27.99
CA GLU A 110 0.28 -17.04 -28.00
C GLU A 110 0.18 -15.81 -27.06
N ARG A 111 -0.99 -15.17 -27.00
CA ARG A 111 -1.29 -14.11 -26.02
C ARG A 111 -1.20 -14.65 -24.59
N LEU A 112 -1.84 -15.79 -24.31
CA LEU A 112 -1.80 -16.43 -23.01
C LEU A 112 -0.35 -16.72 -22.59
N ARG A 113 0.45 -17.32 -23.49
CA ARG A 113 1.86 -17.62 -23.23
C ARG A 113 2.67 -16.38 -22.88
N LYS A 114 2.51 -15.29 -23.64
CA LYS A 114 3.19 -14.01 -23.37
C LYS A 114 2.75 -13.41 -22.04
N THR A 115 1.46 -13.46 -21.71
CA THR A 115 0.96 -12.98 -20.42
C THR A 115 1.50 -13.80 -19.26
N THR A 116 1.58 -15.13 -19.40
CA THR A 116 2.15 -16.01 -18.37
C THR A 116 3.63 -15.74 -18.18
N GLN A 117 4.40 -15.59 -19.27
CA GLN A 117 5.82 -15.28 -19.20
C GLN A 117 6.09 -13.92 -18.54
N ALA A 118 5.32 -12.89 -18.91
CA ALA A 118 5.42 -11.57 -18.29
C ALA A 118 5.05 -11.61 -16.79
N ALA A 119 4.02 -12.39 -16.42
CA ALA A 119 3.66 -12.61 -15.02
C ALA A 119 4.78 -13.30 -14.25
N SER A 120 5.42 -14.34 -14.81
CA SER A 120 6.57 -15.01 -14.19
C SER A 120 7.77 -14.08 -13.99
N SER A 121 8.13 -13.27 -15.00
CA SER A 121 9.21 -12.28 -14.84
C SER A 121 8.89 -11.21 -13.80
N SER A 122 7.63 -10.76 -13.74
CA SER A 122 7.18 -9.80 -12.72
C SER A 122 7.22 -10.40 -11.31
N MET A 123 6.83 -11.67 -11.16
CA MET A 123 6.93 -12.39 -9.88
C MET A 123 8.38 -12.52 -9.42
N ASN A 124 9.28 -12.94 -10.29
CA ASN A 124 10.70 -13.07 -9.94
C ASN A 124 11.31 -11.71 -9.55
N GLY A 125 10.87 -10.61 -10.17
CA GLY A 125 11.26 -9.26 -9.77
C GLY A 125 10.79 -8.92 -8.35
N LYS A 126 9.54 -9.22 -8.03
CA LYS A 126 8.99 -9.02 -6.68
C LYS A 126 9.67 -9.90 -5.64
N GLU A 127 10.04 -11.13 -5.99
CA GLU A 127 10.75 -12.04 -5.10
C GLU A 127 12.14 -11.50 -4.72
N LYS A 128 12.90 -10.98 -5.69
CA LYS A 128 14.17 -10.30 -5.41
C LYS A 128 14.01 -9.05 -4.55
N GLU A 129 13.00 -8.24 -4.83
CA GLU A 129 12.72 -7.05 -4.02
C GLU A 129 12.37 -7.41 -2.58
N LEU A 130 11.64 -8.52 -2.37
CA LEU A 130 11.35 -9.03 -1.04
C LEU A 130 12.62 -9.54 -0.33
N GLU A 131 13.49 -10.27 -1.03
CA GLU A 131 14.77 -10.75 -0.47
C GLU A 131 15.69 -9.58 -0.06
N GLU A 132 15.74 -8.52 -0.86
CA GLU A 132 16.50 -7.31 -0.52
C GLU A 132 15.91 -6.58 0.69
N LYS A 133 14.59 -6.49 0.78
CA LYS A 133 13.90 -5.90 1.94
C LYS A 133 14.14 -6.72 3.20
N GLU A 134 14.13 -8.05 3.12
CA GLU A 134 14.41 -8.93 4.25
C GLU A 134 15.84 -8.74 4.77
N LYS A 135 16.84 -8.72 3.88
CA LYS A 135 18.24 -8.41 4.26
C LYS A 135 18.39 -7.02 4.89
N SER A 136 17.67 -6.03 4.38
CA SER A 136 17.70 -4.68 4.92
C SER A 136 17.07 -4.62 6.32
N LEU A 137 15.99 -5.36 6.56
CA LEU A 137 15.35 -5.48 7.87
C LEU A 137 16.27 -6.18 8.87
N GLU A 138 16.90 -7.30 8.50
CA GLU A 138 17.86 -7.99 9.37
C GLU A 138 19.03 -7.07 9.77
N ALA A 139 19.57 -6.30 8.83
CA ALA A 139 20.65 -5.35 9.13
C ALA A 139 20.20 -4.25 10.10
N ARG A 140 18.94 -3.79 9.96
CA ARG A 140 18.34 -2.79 10.86
C ARG A 140 18.13 -3.37 12.26
N GLU A 141 17.67 -4.61 12.38
CA GLU A 141 17.51 -5.29 13.67
C GLU A 141 18.83 -5.42 14.41
N ARG A 142 19.90 -5.89 13.76
CA ARG A 142 21.23 -5.97 14.38
C ARG A 142 21.74 -4.60 14.86
N SER A 143 21.51 -3.55 14.07
CA SER A 143 21.91 -2.19 14.47
C SER A 143 21.11 -1.68 15.68
N LEU A 144 19.83 -2.06 15.80
CA LEU A 144 19.02 -1.71 16.97
C LEU A 144 19.49 -2.45 18.22
N GLU A 145 19.79 -3.75 18.11
CA GLU A 145 20.33 -4.54 19.23
C GLU A 145 21.66 -3.97 19.75
N GLU A 146 22.56 -3.56 18.85
CA GLU A 146 23.83 -2.94 19.23
C GLU A 146 23.63 -1.61 19.96
N LYS A 147 22.70 -0.77 19.47
CA LYS A 147 22.34 0.50 20.13
C LYS A 147 21.71 0.29 21.49
N GLU A 148 20.87 -0.73 21.63
CA GLU A 148 20.26 -1.07 22.92
C GLU A 148 21.33 -1.49 23.93
N LYS A 149 22.27 -2.36 23.52
CA LYS A 149 23.40 -2.77 24.36
C LYS A 149 24.25 -1.57 24.80
N SER A 150 24.61 -0.70 23.87
CA SER A 150 25.38 0.52 24.17
C SER A 150 24.61 1.46 25.13
N SER A 151 23.29 1.56 24.99
CA SER A 151 22.43 2.30 25.91
C SER A 151 22.44 1.70 27.32
N GLN A 152 22.36 0.37 27.43
CA GLN A 152 22.43 -0.34 28.71
C GLN A 152 23.79 -0.14 29.40
N ASP A 153 24.90 -0.23 28.65
CA ASP A 153 26.25 0.02 29.16
C ASP A 153 26.39 1.45 29.68
N THR A 154 25.86 2.43 28.95
CA THR A 154 25.85 3.85 29.36
C THR A 154 25.07 4.03 30.66
N LYS A 155 23.87 3.43 30.78
CA LYS A 155 23.08 3.47 32.01
C LYS A 155 23.81 2.85 33.21
N ALA A 156 24.50 1.73 32.99
CA ALA A 156 25.29 1.08 34.03
C ALA A 156 26.46 1.97 34.49
N MET A 157 27.12 2.68 33.56
CA MET A 157 28.17 3.64 33.91
C MET A 157 27.64 4.82 34.71
N VAL A 158 26.50 5.40 34.31
CA VAL A 158 25.84 6.49 35.04
C VAL A 158 25.52 6.05 36.48
N TYR A 159 24.92 4.88 36.66
CA TYR A 159 24.62 4.33 37.98
C TYR A 159 25.87 4.19 38.86
N ARG A 160 26.99 3.72 38.30
CA ARG A 160 28.27 3.63 39.03
C ARG A 160 28.79 5.01 39.44
N LEU A 161 28.68 6.01 38.56
CA LEU A 161 29.11 7.37 38.86
C LEU A 161 28.26 8.00 39.97
N GLU A 162 26.94 7.84 39.92
CA GLU A 162 26.02 8.33 40.96
C GLU A 162 26.36 7.74 42.34
N ASN A 163 26.67 6.45 42.40
CA ASN A 163 27.07 5.81 43.66
C ASN A 163 28.40 6.35 44.20
N ARG A 164 29.38 6.59 43.33
CA ARG A 164 30.66 7.21 43.74
C ARG A 164 30.47 8.64 44.22
N ILE A 165 29.57 9.41 43.59
CA ILE A 165 29.24 10.77 44.05
C ILE A 165 28.66 10.72 45.45
N LYS A 166 27.69 9.84 45.71
CA LYS A 166 27.11 9.66 47.07
C LYS A 166 28.15 9.27 48.11
N GLU A 167 29.12 8.43 47.75
CA GLU A 167 30.20 8.04 48.65
C GLU A 167 31.13 9.22 48.97
N ILE A 168 31.48 10.03 47.96
CA ILE A 168 32.26 11.26 48.14
C ILE A 168 31.50 12.25 49.02
N GLU A 169 30.21 12.46 48.78
CA GLU A 169 29.36 13.33 49.59
C GLU A 169 29.35 12.90 51.07
N LYS A 170 29.23 11.59 51.32
CA LYS A 170 29.31 11.04 52.67
C LYS A 170 30.67 11.31 53.33
N ILE A 171 31.77 11.09 52.62
CA ILE A 171 33.13 11.36 53.13
C ILE A 171 33.29 12.86 53.45
N LEU A 172 32.80 13.73 52.57
CA LEU A 172 32.86 15.18 52.79
C LEU A 172 32.07 15.60 54.03
N GLN A 173 30.89 14.99 54.25
CA GLN A 173 30.10 15.22 55.45
C GLN A 173 30.83 14.76 56.71
N GLU A 174 31.42 13.56 56.71
CA GLU A 174 32.22 13.05 57.84
C GLU A 174 33.42 13.96 58.15
N ILE A 175 34.05 14.54 57.13
CA ILE A 175 35.14 15.52 57.30
C ILE A 175 34.61 16.82 57.94
N SER A 176 33.52 17.39 57.43
CA SER A 176 32.92 18.62 57.99
C SER A 176 32.54 18.43 59.46
N GLU A 177 31.91 17.30 59.80
CA GLU A 177 31.56 16.95 61.19
C GLU A 177 32.80 16.82 62.08
N LYS A 178 33.87 16.17 61.58
CA LYS A 178 35.11 15.96 62.35
C LYS A 178 35.87 17.26 62.64
N TYR A 179 35.83 18.22 61.72
CA TYR A 179 36.61 19.46 61.82
C TYR A 179 35.78 20.69 62.23
N MET A 180 34.47 20.54 62.45
CA MET A 180 33.53 21.63 62.79
C MET A 180 33.72 22.88 61.93
N ILE A 181 33.78 22.68 60.61
CA ILE A 181 33.52 23.72 59.59
C ILE A 181 32.08 23.53 59.12
#